data_AF-A0A928MLK1-F1
#
_entry.id   AF-A0A928MLK1-F1
#
_cell.length_a   1.000
_cell.length_b   1.000
_cell.length_c   1.000
_cell.angle_alpha   90.00
_cell.angle_beta   90.00
_cell.angle_gamma   90.00
#
_symmetry.space_group_name_H-M   'P 1'
#
loop_
_entity.id
_entity.type
_entity.pdbx_description
1 polymer ?
#
loop_
_entity_poly.entity_id
_entity_poly.type
_entity_poly.pdbx_seq_one_letter_code
_entity_poly.pdbx_strand_id
1 'polypeptide(L)'
;MSLWDYIAKPFGWLLLTLNNLVGNYGVAVFLFALVVKLILLPFQMKSKKSMMRMSALQPQIAELQKRHEGNPRKLQEETSKLYKEEHVNPMSGCLWSLIPFPILLALYRAIRFPLTTMMGVSSDLLAEGGALATKLADMGFSSTANAAYIQLQQSQFISNHWADFDFTTISEKIQFINYKFLGLNLGDMPKLKFWENGLTWAAIGLFLIPIISAALSYLQMHISQKTTPTAGGAEQTQQQMKTMNLMMPLVSLYICFIMPAALGIYWIFTSLLGIIQDVILNKVYGKQMELEKAAREERQRAREAEFERKRQETERLRAEGKTQENTNTSKKKQQARQRAEMDELRAAAVREEKAAKRAAQGIEEEKIPDSQVGSRRYARGRAYVADRFTNPAGAEEATAAAAEESAAWSAEHPVEEAPETVTEPAAEESAAEVQNAFDAAPEETEEVEADEEAEEPEDVEDYDDADEAEDADEPDDEDDERG
;
A
#
# COMPACT_ATOMS: atom_id res chain seq x y z
N MET A 1 -17.29 22.08 -24.51
CA MET A 1 -16.39 22.18 -23.34
C MET A 1 -16.21 20.78 -22.77
N SER A 2 -14.97 20.39 -22.51
CA SER A 2 -14.64 19.09 -21.91
C SER A 2 -14.87 19.12 -20.38
N LEU A 3 -15.08 17.97 -19.74
CA LEU A 3 -15.14 17.85 -18.27
C LEU A 3 -13.94 18.55 -17.60
N TRP A 4 -12.78 18.43 -18.25
CA TRP A 4 -11.53 19.03 -17.81
C TRP A 4 -11.56 20.57 -17.77
N ASP A 5 -12.38 21.21 -18.61
CA ASP A 5 -12.55 22.67 -18.61
C ASP A 5 -13.21 23.16 -17.33
N TYR A 6 -14.16 22.39 -16.78
CA TYR A 6 -14.84 22.75 -15.54
C TYR A 6 -13.91 22.65 -14.33
N ILE A 7 -13.03 21.65 -14.33
CA ILE A 7 -12.01 21.48 -13.27
C ILE A 7 -10.96 22.58 -13.36
N ALA A 8 -10.50 22.94 -14.57
CA ALA A 8 -9.39 23.89 -14.74
C ALA A 8 -9.79 25.37 -14.54
N LYS A 9 -11.05 25.74 -14.83
CA LYS A 9 -11.54 27.13 -14.72
C LYS A 9 -11.35 27.77 -13.34
N PRO A 10 -11.71 27.13 -12.21
CA PRO A 10 -11.45 27.67 -10.87
C PRO A 10 -9.97 27.97 -10.62
N PHE A 11 -9.07 27.08 -11.05
CA PHE A 11 -7.62 27.29 -10.92
C PHE A 11 -7.13 28.42 -11.82
N GLY A 12 -7.67 28.52 -13.04
CA GLY A 12 -7.38 29.61 -13.98
C GLY A 12 -7.83 30.96 -13.44
N TRP A 13 -9.05 31.04 -12.90
CA TRP A 13 -9.58 32.25 -12.26
C TRP A 13 -8.78 32.66 -11.03
N LEU A 14 -8.38 31.69 -10.19
CA LEU A 14 -7.52 31.95 -9.04
C LEU A 14 -6.17 32.53 -9.48
N LEU A 15 -5.53 31.92 -10.47
CA LEU A 15 -4.25 32.38 -10.99
C LEU A 15 -4.35 33.78 -11.62
N LEU A 16 -5.44 34.07 -12.34
CA LEU A 16 -5.71 35.39 -12.90
C LEU A 16 -5.90 36.44 -11.81
N THR A 17 -6.68 36.10 -10.77
CA THR A 17 -6.90 36.98 -9.61
C THR A 17 -5.58 37.33 -8.92
N LEU A 18 -4.71 36.34 -8.73
CA LEU A 18 -3.36 36.55 -8.16
C LEU A 18 -2.47 37.39 -9.09
N ASN A 19 -2.57 37.20 -10.40
CA ASN A 19 -1.87 38.04 -11.38
C ASN A 19 -2.33 39.50 -11.31
N ASN A 20 -3.63 39.76 -11.22
CA ASN A 20 -4.15 41.12 -11.12
C ASN A 20 -3.79 41.78 -9.79
N LEU A 21 -3.67 41.00 -8.72
CA LEU A 21 -3.27 41.49 -7.40
C LEU A 21 -1.81 41.97 -7.37
N VAL A 22 -0.90 41.26 -8.05
CA VAL A 22 0.56 41.52 -7.96
C VAL A 22 1.12 42.22 -9.21
N GLY A 23 0.47 42.09 -10.36
CA GLY A 23 0.95 42.61 -11.64
C GLY A 23 2.15 41.85 -12.23
N ASN A 24 2.47 40.66 -11.70
CA ASN A 24 3.54 39.81 -12.18
C ASN A 24 3.13 38.34 -12.19
N TYR A 25 3.18 37.71 -13.37
CA TYR A 25 2.72 36.33 -13.54
C TYR A 25 3.60 35.31 -12.79
N GLY A 26 4.91 35.53 -12.70
CA GLY A 26 5.80 34.63 -11.94
C GLY A 26 5.51 34.66 -10.44
N VAL A 27 5.24 35.85 -9.88
CA VAL A 27 4.84 35.97 -8.47
C VAL A 27 3.42 35.43 -8.26
N ALA A 28 2.52 35.59 -9.23
CA ALA A 28 1.19 34.97 -9.17
C ALA A 28 1.28 33.44 -9.11
N VAL A 29 2.18 32.82 -9.88
CA VAL A 29 2.45 31.38 -9.81
C VAL A 29 3.00 30.96 -8.43
N PHE A 30 3.87 31.77 -7.81
CA PHE A 30 4.33 31.52 -6.44
C PHE A 30 3.17 31.54 -5.43
N LEU A 31 2.35 32.59 -5.46
CA LEU A 31 1.20 32.72 -4.56
C LEU A 31 0.17 31.62 -4.78
N PHE A 32 -0.02 31.19 -6.03
CA PHE A 32 -0.89 30.07 -6.37
C PHE A 32 -0.39 28.79 -5.70
N ALA A 33 0.91 28.48 -5.84
CA ALA A 33 1.52 27.33 -5.19
C ALA A 33 1.40 27.39 -3.65
N LEU A 34 1.56 28.58 -3.07
CA LEU A 34 1.39 28.81 -1.64
C LEU A 34 -0.05 28.55 -1.18
N VAL A 35 -1.04 29.12 -1.87
CA VAL A 35 -2.47 28.95 -1.56
C VAL A 35 -2.86 27.47 -1.65
N VAL A 36 -2.50 26.80 -2.74
CA VAL A 36 -2.77 25.36 -2.92
C VAL A 36 -2.15 24.55 -1.79
N LYS A 37 -0.90 24.84 -1.41
CA LYS A 37 -0.24 24.15 -0.30
C LYS A 37 -0.91 24.41 1.05
N LEU A 38 -1.37 25.63 1.32
CA LEU A 38 -2.08 25.94 2.57
C LEU A 38 -3.41 25.19 2.65
N ILE A 39 -4.16 25.11 1.54
CA ILE A 39 -5.41 24.35 1.46
C ILE A 39 -5.15 22.85 1.67
N LEU A 40 -4.10 22.31 1.05
CA LEU A 40 -3.77 20.88 1.18
C LEU A 40 -3.06 20.54 2.50
N LEU A 41 -2.46 21.51 3.19
CA LEU A 41 -1.67 21.29 4.41
C LEU A 41 -2.31 20.33 5.43
N PRO A 42 -3.59 20.47 5.84
CA PRO A 42 -4.23 19.53 6.78
C PRO A 42 -4.26 18.09 6.26
N PHE A 43 -4.48 17.90 4.96
CA PHE A 43 -4.43 16.59 4.34
C PHE A 43 -2.99 16.04 4.29
N GLN A 44 -2.02 16.88 3.89
CA GLN A 44 -0.60 16.49 3.82
C GLN A 44 -0.04 16.14 5.21
N MET A 45 -0.51 16.83 6.26
CA MET A 45 -0.21 16.53 7.67
C MET A 45 -0.67 15.12 8.08
N LYS A 46 -1.93 14.75 7.78
CA LYS A 46 -2.46 13.40 8.05
C LYS A 46 -1.69 12.32 7.29
N SER A 47 -1.44 12.54 6.00
CA SER A 47 -0.69 11.58 5.17
C SER A 47 0.74 11.39 5.69
N LYS A 48 1.43 12.48 6.05
CA LYS A 48 2.79 12.41 6.61
C LYS A 48 2.84 11.68 7.95
N LYS A 49 1.88 11.93 8.86
CA LYS A 49 1.76 11.18 10.13
C LYS A 49 1.64 9.67 9.87
N SER A 50 0.80 9.27 8.92
CA SER A 50 0.65 7.86 8.56
C SER A 50 1.95 7.27 8.00
N MET A 51 2.64 8.00 7.13
CA MET A 51 3.93 7.58 6.56
C MET A 51 5.02 7.42 7.63
N MET A 52 5.06 8.29 8.65
CA MET A 52 5.99 8.18 9.78
C MET A 52 5.71 6.98 10.70
N ARG A 53 4.43 6.59 10.87
CA ARG A 53 4.09 5.36 11.59
C ARG A 53 4.48 4.12 10.80
N MET A 54 4.26 4.15 9.49
CA MET A 54 4.71 3.10 8.59
C MET A 54 6.24 2.93 8.62
N SER A 55 7.00 4.04 8.65
CA SER A 55 8.46 3.98 8.74
C SER A 55 8.94 3.43 10.09
N ALA A 56 8.19 3.64 11.18
CA ALA A 56 8.52 3.08 12.49
C ALA A 56 8.42 1.53 12.54
N LEU A 57 7.62 0.91 11.67
CA LEU A 57 7.46 -0.55 11.59
C LEU A 57 8.55 -1.24 10.74
N GLN A 58 9.42 -0.47 10.08
CA GLN A 58 10.49 -1.01 9.24
C GLN A 58 11.40 -2.05 9.87
N PRO A 59 11.90 -1.89 11.11
CA PRO A 59 12.73 -2.92 11.71
C PRO A 59 11.99 -4.26 11.83
N GLN A 60 10.70 -4.23 12.17
CA GLN A 60 9.88 -5.44 12.29
C GLN A 60 9.60 -6.07 10.92
N ILE A 61 9.33 -5.26 9.90
CA ILE A 61 9.17 -5.74 8.51
C ILE A 61 10.48 -6.36 8.01
N ALA A 62 11.64 -5.75 8.31
CA ALA A 62 12.94 -6.29 7.94
C ALA A 62 13.24 -7.62 8.66
N GLU A 63 12.78 -7.78 9.89
CA GLU A 63 12.87 -9.05 10.61
C GLU A 63 11.94 -10.12 10.02
N LEU A 64 10.69 -9.77 9.67
CA LEU A 64 9.76 -10.66 8.98
C LEU A 64 10.31 -11.11 7.62
N GLN A 65 10.97 -10.21 6.89
CA GLN A 65 11.65 -10.53 5.64
C GLN A 65 12.73 -11.59 5.85
N LYS A 66 13.57 -11.45 6.87
CA LYS A 66 14.60 -12.44 7.23
C LYS A 66 14.01 -13.77 7.67
N ARG A 67 12.94 -13.75 8.46
CA ARG A 67 12.26 -14.96 8.96
C ARG A 67 11.55 -15.75 7.85
N HIS A 68 11.15 -15.09 6.76
CA HIS A 68 10.40 -15.68 5.65
C HIS A 68 11.14 -15.60 4.30
N GLU A 69 12.48 -15.57 4.31
CA GLU A 69 13.30 -15.65 3.10
C GLU A 69 12.90 -16.90 2.28
N GLY A 70 12.61 -16.70 0.99
CA GLY A 70 12.18 -17.77 0.07
C GLY A 70 10.67 -18.07 0.04
N ASN A 71 9.85 -17.46 0.91
CA ASN A 71 8.38 -17.61 0.87
C ASN A 71 7.66 -16.25 0.76
N PRO A 72 7.54 -15.68 -0.46
CA PRO A 72 6.95 -14.36 -0.66
C PRO A 72 5.47 -14.30 -0.26
N ARG A 73 4.73 -15.41 -0.36
CA ARG A 73 3.31 -15.47 0.00
C ARG A 73 3.12 -15.30 1.50
N LYS A 74 3.87 -16.05 2.31
CA LYS A 74 3.80 -15.96 3.78
C LYS A 74 4.33 -14.62 4.29
N LEU A 75 5.36 -14.08 3.64
CA LEU A 75 5.87 -12.74 3.94
C LEU A 75 4.79 -11.66 3.76
N GLN A 76 4.05 -11.68 2.64
CA GLN A 76 2.98 -10.72 2.39
C GLN A 76 1.86 -10.84 3.43
N GLU A 77 1.48 -12.05 3.80
CA GLU A 77 0.46 -12.34 4.82
C GLU A 77 0.85 -11.77 6.19
N GLU A 78 2.04 -12.13 6.71
CA GLU A 78 2.53 -11.66 8.01
C GLU A 78 2.77 -10.14 8.03
N THR A 79 3.27 -9.58 6.93
CA THR A 79 3.42 -8.10 6.80
C THR A 79 2.06 -7.41 6.84
N SER A 80 1.04 -7.96 6.18
CA SER A 80 -0.31 -7.41 6.21
C SER A 80 -0.95 -7.53 7.59
N LYS A 81 -0.68 -8.62 8.31
CA LYS A 81 -1.14 -8.85 9.67
C LYS A 81 -0.52 -7.85 10.65
N LEU A 82 0.79 -7.62 10.55
CA LEU A 82 1.49 -6.60 11.33
C LEU A 82 0.89 -5.20 11.11
N TYR A 83 0.58 -4.82 9.86
CA TYR A 83 -0.08 -3.54 9.57
C TYR A 83 -1.47 -3.43 10.20
N LYS A 84 -2.22 -4.52 10.27
CA LYS A 84 -3.53 -4.55 10.95
C LYS A 84 -3.39 -4.43 12.47
N GLU A 85 -2.46 -5.17 13.07
CA GLU A 85 -2.19 -5.16 14.51
C GLU A 85 -1.71 -3.78 15.00
N GLU A 86 -0.88 -3.10 14.22
CA GLU A 86 -0.39 -1.75 14.54
C GLU A 86 -1.31 -0.63 14.01
N HIS A 87 -2.46 -0.99 13.44
CA HIS A 87 -3.47 -0.08 12.87
C HIS A 87 -2.88 0.96 11.88
N VAL A 88 -1.94 0.54 11.04
CA VAL A 88 -1.31 1.38 10.00
C VAL A 88 -1.83 0.98 8.62
N ASN A 89 -2.47 1.92 7.91
CA ASN A 89 -2.97 1.66 6.55
C ASN A 89 -1.89 1.94 5.48
N PRO A 90 -1.41 0.94 4.71
CA PRO A 90 -0.41 1.13 3.66
C PRO A 90 -0.87 2.01 2.48
N MET A 91 -2.18 2.09 2.22
CA MET A 91 -2.74 2.87 1.10
C MET A 91 -2.79 4.39 1.38
N SER A 92 -2.62 4.81 2.62
CA SER A 92 -2.64 6.22 3.00
C SER A 92 -1.45 7.03 2.44
N GLY A 93 -0.36 6.36 2.03
CA GLY A 93 0.82 6.97 1.42
C GLY A 93 0.66 7.27 -0.08
N CYS A 94 0.07 6.35 -0.84
CA CYS A 94 -0.08 6.50 -2.29
C CYS A 94 -1.20 7.47 -2.69
N LEU A 95 -2.23 7.62 -1.86
CA LEU A 95 -3.31 8.59 -2.09
C LEU A 95 -2.77 10.02 -2.16
N TRP A 96 -1.76 10.35 -1.36
CA TRP A 96 -1.16 11.68 -1.34
C TRP A 96 -0.39 12.01 -2.62
N SER A 97 0.30 11.05 -3.22
CA SER A 97 1.02 11.27 -4.48
C SER A 97 0.11 11.53 -5.68
N LEU A 98 -1.17 11.16 -5.60
CA LEU A 98 -2.12 11.32 -6.71
C LEU A 98 -2.72 12.73 -6.78
N ILE A 99 -2.89 13.40 -5.64
CA ILE A 99 -3.52 14.74 -5.56
C ILE A 99 -2.79 15.83 -6.38
N PRO A 100 -1.45 15.88 -6.44
CA PRO A 100 -0.74 16.86 -7.26
C PRO A 100 -1.05 16.77 -8.76
N PHE A 101 -1.43 15.60 -9.28
CA PHE A 101 -1.57 15.38 -10.71
C PHE A 101 -2.76 16.14 -11.34
N PRO A 102 -3.99 16.09 -10.79
CA PRO A 102 -5.08 16.95 -11.27
C PRO A 102 -4.77 18.45 -11.21
N ILE A 103 -4.09 18.89 -10.16
CA ILE A 103 -3.69 20.30 -9.99
C ILE A 103 -2.69 20.70 -11.07
N LEU A 104 -1.70 19.86 -11.34
CA LEU A 104 -0.71 20.08 -12.39
C LEU A 104 -1.38 20.19 -13.76
N LEU A 105 -2.30 19.27 -14.08
CA LEU A 105 -3.03 19.31 -15.35
C LEU A 105 -3.92 20.57 -15.46
N ALA A 106 -4.48 21.04 -14.34
CA ALA A 106 -5.39 22.18 -14.32
C ALA A 106 -4.59 23.46 -14.56
N LEU A 107 -3.46 23.59 -13.86
CA LEU A 107 -2.51 24.67 -14.06
C LEU A 107 -1.93 24.65 -15.47
N TYR A 108 -1.58 23.48 -16.00
CA TYR A 108 -1.07 23.34 -17.35
C TYR A 108 -2.10 23.80 -18.39
N ARG A 109 -3.37 23.44 -18.21
CA ARG A 109 -4.44 23.93 -19.07
C ARG A 109 -4.61 25.44 -18.95
N ALA A 110 -4.57 25.99 -17.74
CA ALA A 110 -4.63 27.43 -17.54
C ALA A 110 -3.48 28.15 -18.26
N ILE A 111 -2.25 27.65 -18.15
CA ILE A 111 -1.05 28.21 -18.82
C ILE A 111 -1.15 28.09 -20.33
N ARG A 112 -1.52 26.92 -20.88
CA ARG A 112 -1.64 26.76 -22.34
C ARG A 112 -2.77 27.57 -22.93
N PHE A 113 -3.87 27.69 -22.16
CA PHE A 113 -5.13 28.23 -22.63
C PHE A 113 -5.62 29.42 -21.79
N PRO A 114 -4.84 30.51 -21.68
CA PRO A 114 -5.13 31.60 -20.75
C PRO A 114 -6.42 32.35 -21.12
N LEU A 115 -6.67 32.60 -22.41
CA LEU A 115 -7.84 33.38 -22.84
C LEU A 115 -9.16 32.63 -22.56
N THR A 116 -9.23 31.31 -22.77
CA THR A 116 -10.46 30.54 -22.51
C THR A 116 -10.57 30.03 -21.08
N THR A 117 -9.46 29.63 -20.45
CA THR A 117 -9.47 28.98 -19.13
C THR A 117 -9.36 29.99 -17.99
N MET A 118 -8.51 31.02 -18.11
CA MET A 118 -8.35 32.04 -17.07
C MET A 118 -9.38 33.16 -17.25
N MET A 119 -9.48 33.70 -18.46
CA MET A 119 -10.31 34.87 -18.74
C MET A 119 -11.74 34.53 -19.17
N GLY A 120 -12.01 33.28 -19.58
CA GLY A 120 -13.35 32.86 -20.00
C GLY A 120 -13.84 33.50 -21.30
N VAL A 121 -12.91 33.87 -22.19
CA VAL A 121 -13.18 34.32 -23.57
C VAL A 121 -13.77 33.15 -24.36
N SER A 122 -14.79 33.40 -25.18
CA SER A 122 -15.42 32.37 -26.01
C SER A 122 -14.46 31.85 -27.07
N SER A 123 -14.56 30.55 -27.37
CA SER A 123 -13.77 29.91 -28.43
C SER A 123 -14.03 30.53 -29.80
N ASP A 124 -15.23 31.07 -30.03
CA ASP A 124 -15.66 31.60 -31.32
C ASP A 124 -14.92 32.90 -31.69
N LEU A 125 -14.52 33.69 -30.69
CA LEU A 125 -13.69 34.88 -30.91
C LEU A 125 -12.26 34.52 -31.36
N LEU A 126 -11.81 33.32 -30.98
CA LEU A 126 -10.46 32.81 -31.23
C LEU A 126 -10.38 31.89 -32.45
N ALA A 127 -11.53 31.40 -32.93
CA ALA A 127 -11.62 30.62 -34.14
C ALA A 127 -11.20 31.45 -35.36
N GLU A 128 -10.82 30.78 -36.45
CA GLU A 128 -10.46 31.45 -37.70
C GLU A 128 -11.61 32.33 -38.18
N GLY A 129 -11.31 33.61 -38.49
CA GLY A 129 -12.31 34.63 -38.82
C GLY A 129 -13.03 35.27 -37.63
N GLY A 130 -12.81 34.79 -36.40
CA GLY A 130 -13.32 35.41 -35.18
C GLY A 130 -12.72 36.80 -34.93
N ALA A 131 -13.45 37.69 -34.24
CA ALA A 131 -13.07 39.10 -34.10
C ALA A 131 -11.66 39.29 -33.48
N LEU A 132 -11.30 38.50 -32.47
CA LEU A 132 -9.97 38.57 -31.86
C LEU A 132 -8.90 37.94 -32.77
N ALA A 133 -9.20 36.82 -33.42
CA ALA A 133 -8.27 36.17 -34.36
C ALA A 133 -7.93 37.07 -35.55
N THR A 134 -8.93 37.72 -36.15
CA THR A 134 -8.75 38.68 -37.26
C THR A 134 -7.92 39.88 -36.82
N LYS A 135 -8.24 40.48 -35.67
CA LYS A 135 -7.46 41.61 -35.15
C LYS A 135 -5.99 41.24 -34.90
N LEU A 136 -5.74 40.05 -34.38
CA LEU A 136 -4.38 39.53 -34.17
C LEU A 136 -3.64 39.37 -35.51
N ALA A 137 -4.30 38.80 -36.51
CA ALA A 137 -3.74 38.64 -37.86
C ALA A 137 -3.42 40.00 -38.51
N ASP A 138 -4.31 40.98 -38.39
CA ASP A 138 -4.11 42.34 -38.90
C ASP A 138 -2.90 43.04 -38.27
N MET A 139 -2.59 42.72 -37.02
CA MET A 139 -1.40 43.22 -36.31
C MET A 139 -0.14 42.38 -36.56
N GLY A 140 -0.19 41.41 -37.48
CA GLY A 140 0.95 40.60 -37.87
C GLY A 140 1.26 39.45 -36.92
N PHE A 141 0.32 39.02 -36.08
CA PHE A 141 0.49 37.80 -35.29
C PHE A 141 0.65 36.59 -36.22
N SER A 142 1.75 35.87 -36.05
CA SER A 142 2.01 34.60 -36.72
C SER A 142 2.24 33.52 -35.67
N SER A 143 1.47 32.43 -35.74
CA SER A 143 1.68 31.31 -34.81
C SER A 143 2.95 30.55 -35.19
N THR A 144 3.78 30.24 -34.19
CA THR A 144 4.84 29.24 -34.39
C THR A 144 4.23 27.84 -34.48
N ALA A 145 4.91 26.90 -35.16
CA ALA A 145 4.37 25.63 -35.67
C ALA A 145 3.68 24.68 -34.65
N ASN A 146 3.67 24.97 -33.35
CA ASN A 146 3.02 24.13 -32.35
C ASN A 146 1.59 24.57 -32.03
N ALA A 147 0.63 23.89 -32.65
CA ALA A 147 -0.80 24.14 -32.49
C ALA A 147 -1.28 24.11 -31.01
N ALA A 148 -0.60 23.35 -30.14
CA ALA A 148 -1.01 23.21 -28.74
C ALA A 148 -0.80 24.48 -27.90
N TYR A 149 -0.01 25.45 -28.38
CA TYR A 149 0.37 26.66 -27.63
C TYR A 149 -0.04 27.97 -28.30
N ILE A 150 -0.87 27.91 -29.36
CA ILE A 150 -1.30 29.11 -30.09
C ILE A 150 -1.93 30.14 -29.16
N GLN A 151 -2.84 29.72 -28.27
CA GLN A 151 -3.54 30.66 -27.39
C GLN A 151 -2.62 31.33 -26.36
N LEU A 152 -1.60 30.63 -25.87
CA LEU A 152 -0.55 31.22 -25.04
C LEU A 152 0.25 32.26 -25.82
N GLN A 153 0.55 32.01 -27.10
CA GLN A 153 1.26 32.97 -27.96
C GLN A 153 0.39 34.20 -28.27
N GLN A 154 -0.90 34.00 -28.54
CA GLN A 154 -1.86 35.09 -28.70
C GLN A 154 -1.92 35.96 -27.44
N SER A 155 -2.03 35.34 -26.27
CA SER A 155 -2.06 36.06 -24.98
C SER A 155 -0.80 36.88 -24.72
N GLN A 156 0.38 36.32 -25.04
CA GLN A 156 1.65 37.04 -24.96
C GLN A 156 1.70 38.21 -25.95
N PHE A 157 1.23 38.00 -27.18
CA PHE A 157 1.18 39.05 -28.20
C PHE A 157 0.25 40.19 -27.78
N ILE A 158 -0.94 39.88 -27.26
CA ILE A 158 -1.90 40.84 -26.69
C ILE A 158 -1.23 41.64 -25.57
N SER A 159 -0.53 40.96 -24.66
CA SER A 159 0.13 41.61 -23.53
C SER A 159 1.27 42.54 -23.98
N ASN A 160 2.01 42.19 -25.03
CA ASN A 160 3.09 43.03 -25.55
C ASN A 160 2.59 44.26 -26.33
N HIS A 161 1.39 44.20 -26.89
CA HIS A 161 0.75 45.27 -27.66
C HIS A 161 -0.47 45.85 -26.95
N TRP A 162 -0.52 45.77 -25.61
CA TRP A 162 -1.73 46.05 -24.83
C TRP A 162 -2.39 47.40 -25.14
N ALA A 163 -1.58 48.43 -25.40
CA ALA A 163 -2.06 49.78 -25.71
C ALA A 163 -2.72 49.91 -27.11
N ASP A 164 -2.46 48.95 -28.00
CA ASP A 164 -2.93 48.97 -29.40
C ASP A 164 -4.29 48.26 -29.58
N PHE A 165 -4.81 47.65 -28.51
CA PHE A 165 -6.10 46.96 -28.49
C PHE A 165 -7.21 47.85 -27.92
N ASP A 166 -8.37 47.80 -28.58
CA ASP A 166 -9.63 48.23 -27.99
C ASP A 166 -10.42 47.00 -27.52
N PHE A 167 -10.41 46.76 -26.21
CA PHE A 167 -11.07 45.59 -25.62
C PHE A 167 -12.58 45.77 -25.43
N THR A 168 -13.09 47.01 -25.51
CA THR A 168 -14.53 47.28 -25.38
C THR A 168 -15.32 46.71 -26.56
N THR A 169 -14.69 46.67 -27.74
CA THR A 169 -15.30 46.13 -28.96
C THR A 169 -15.05 44.63 -29.15
N ILE A 170 -13.98 44.09 -28.56
CA ILE A 170 -13.60 42.67 -28.72
C ILE A 170 -14.12 41.81 -27.57
N SER A 171 -13.68 42.09 -26.34
CA SER A 171 -14.13 41.41 -25.13
C SER A 171 -13.51 42.06 -23.88
N GLU A 172 -14.35 42.55 -22.97
CA GLU A 172 -13.94 43.10 -21.66
C GLU A 172 -13.33 42.03 -20.72
N LYS A 173 -13.51 40.75 -21.05
CA LYS A 173 -12.95 39.65 -20.27
C LYS A 173 -11.44 39.52 -20.44
N ILE A 174 -10.88 40.07 -21.52
CA ILE A 174 -9.44 39.99 -21.80
C ILE A 174 -8.71 40.87 -20.78
N GLN A 175 -7.74 40.29 -20.09
CA GLN A 175 -6.96 40.97 -19.04
C GLN A 175 -5.47 40.87 -19.32
N PHE A 176 -4.75 41.88 -18.86
CA PHE A 176 -3.31 41.99 -19.04
C PHE A 176 -2.56 40.96 -18.19
N ILE A 177 -1.65 40.20 -18.81
CA ILE A 177 -0.77 39.25 -18.10
C ILE A 177 0.68 39.63 -18.34
N ASN A 178 1.39 39.95 -17.25
CA ASN A 178 2.82 40.23 -17.31
C ASN A 178 3.64 38.95 -17.20
N TYR A 179 3.94 38.33 -18.33
CA TYR A 179 4.75 37.10 -18.40
C TYR A 179 6.23 37.30 -18.02
N LYS A 180 6.71 38.54 -17.83
CA LYS A 180 8.11 38.81 -17.52
C LYS A 180 8.40 38.56 -16.03
N PHE A 181 9.30 37.63 -15.75
CA PHE A 181 9.78 37.32 -14.40
C PHE A 181 11.31 37.21 -14.41
N LEU A 182 12.00 38.02 -13.60
CA LEU A 182 13.47 38.10 -13.57
C LEU A 182 14.11 38.37 -14.95
N GLY A 183 13.41 39.11 -15.82
CA GLY A 183 13.83 39.37 -17.19
C GLY A 183 13.59 38.21 -18.17
N LEU A 184 12.93 37.13 -17.72
CA LEU A 184 12.58 35.96 -18.52
C LEU A 184 11.09 36.00 -18.89
N ASN A 185 10.73 35.50 -20.06
CA ASN A 185 9.33 35.35 -20.44
C ASN A 185 8.84 33.94 -20.11
N LEU A 186 7.93 33.83 -19.14
CA LEU A 186 7.46 32.54 -18.64
C LEU A 186 6.51 31.80 -19.61
N GLY A 187 6.01 32.48 -20.64
CA GLY A 187 5.24 31.84 -21.71
C GLY A 187 6.11 31.09 -22.72
N ASP A 188 7.42 31.36 -22.74
CA ASP A 188 8.35 30.71 -23.66
C ASP A 188 8.77 29.32 -23.18
N MET A 189 9.10 28.46 -24.13
CA MET A 189 9.62 27.12 -23.86
C MET A 189 11.15 27.14 -23.75
N PRO A 190 11.74 26.51 -22.73
CA PRO A 190 13.19 26.31 -22.65
C PRO A 190 13.72 25.53 -23.87
N LYS A 191 14.90 25.93 -24.37
CA LYS A 191 15.55 25.25 -25.50
C LYS A 191 16.85 24.62 -25.05
N LEU A 192 17.12 23.37 -25.46
CA LEU A 192 18.39 22.70 -25.19
C LEU A 192 19.56 23.46 -25.79
N LYS A 193 19.43 23.90 -27.05
CA LYS A 193 20.44 24.69 -27.75
C LYS A 193 20.23 26.19 -27.52
N PHE A 194 20.30 26.61 -26.26
CA PHE A 194 20.05 28.00 -25.87
C PHE A 194 21.05 29.00 -26.48
N TRP A 195 22.18 28.52 -27.01
CA TRP A 195 23.21 29.33 -27.67
C TRP A 195 22.95 29.64 -29.15
N GLU A 196 21.99 28.97 -29.82
CA GLU A 196 21.79 29.12 -31.28
C GLU A 196 21.44 30.56 -31.72
N ASN A 197 20.80 31.35 -30.87
CA ASN A 197 20.39 32.72 -31.17
C ASN A 197 21.17 33.77 -30.35
N GLY A 198 22.39 33.41 -29.93
CA GLY A 198 23.23 34.25 -29.08
C GLY A 198 23.02 34.04 -27.58
N LEU A 199 24.06 34.35 -26.81
CA LEU A 199 24.10 34.09 -25.37
C LEU A 199 23.44 35.23 -24.59
N THR A 200 22.11 35.27 -24.58
CA THR A 200 21.33 36.28 -23.84
C THR A 200 20.93 35.78 -22.45
N TRP A 201 20.69 36.71 -21.51
CA TRP A 201 20.16 36.36 -20.18
C TRP A 201 18.84 35.59 -20.26
N ALA A 202 17.95 35.97 -21.19
CA ALA A 202 16.69 35.27 -21.41
C ALA A 202 16.89 33.80 -21.81
N ALA A 203 17.82 33.53 -22.73
CA ALA A 203 18.13 32.17 -23.18
C ALA A 203 18.77 31.32 -22.07
N ILE A 204 19.74 31.90 -21.34
CA ILE A 204 20.39 31.22 -20.20
C ILE A 204 19.36 30.94 -19.10
N GLY A 205 18.59 31.95 -18.69
CA GLY A 205 17.63 31.81 -17.60
C GLY A 205 16.54 30.79 -17.91
N LEU A 206 15.99 30.78 -19.14
CA LEU A 206 15.03 29.76 -19.56
C LEU A 206 15.63 28.36 -19.55
N PHE A 207 16.88 28.18 -19.98
CA PHE A 207 17.58 26.89 -19.93
C PHE A 207 17.84 26.40 -18.50
N LEU A 208 18.10 27.32 -17.56
CA LEU A 208 18.36 26.96 -16.16
C LEU A 208 17.11 26.54 -15.39
N ILE A 209 15.91 27.03 -15.77
CA ILE A 209 14.65 26.70 -15.06
C ILE A 209 14.43 25.17 -14.93
N PRO A 210 14.47 24.37 -16.03
CA PRO A 210 14.36 22.91 -15.94
C PRO A 210 15.38 22.28 -14.98
N ILE A 211 16.63 22.73 -15.03
CA ILE A 211 17.74 22.18 -14.24
C ILE A 211 17.53 22.48 -12.75
N ILE A 212 17.19 23.73 -12.41
CA ILE A 212 16.92 24.15 -11.04
C ILE A 212 15.68 23.43 -10.50
N SER A 213 14.62 23.30 -11.31
CA SER A 213 13.41 22.57 -10.96
C SER A 213 13.71 21.10 -10.60
N ALA A 214 14.47 20.41 -11.46
CA ALA A 214 14.84 19.02 -11.24
C ALA A 214 15.75 18.87 -10.01
N ALA A 215 16.74 19.75 -9.85
CA ALA A 215 17.65 19.74 -8.71
C ALA A 215 16.92 19.98 -7.38
N LEU A 216 15.98 20.92 -7.33
CA LEU A 216 15.17 21.20 -6.15
C LEU A 216 14.18 20.07 -5.85
N SER A 217 13.57 19.48 -6.89
CA SER A 217 12.68 18.33 -6.72
C SER A 217 13.44 17.13 -6.15
N TYR A 218 14.64 16.87 -6.68
CA TYR A 218 15.55 15.85 -6.15
C TYR A 218 15.94 16.14 -4.70
N LEU A 219 16.33 17.38 -4.38
CA LEU A 219 16.67 17.79 -3.02
C LEU A 219 15.49 17.62 -2.05
N GLN A 220 14.30 18.05 -2.44
CA GLN A 220 13.08 17.89 -1.65
C GLN A 220 12.84 16.41 -1.33
N MET A 221 12.90 15.56 -2.34
CA MET A 221 12.72 14.12 -2.18
C MET A 221 13.82 13.49 -1.31
N HIS A 222 15.08 13.91 -1.47
CA HIS A 222 16.19 13.46 -0.63
C HIS A 222 16.01 13.83 0.84
N ILE A 223 15.51 15.04 1.13
CA ILE A 223 15.21 15.47 2.49
C ILE A 223 14.05 14.63 3.05
N SER A 224 12.99 14.44 2.28
CA SER A 224 11.81 13.66 2.67
C SER A 224 12.18 12.20 3.03
N GLN A 225 13.06 11.56 2.26
CA GLN A 225 13.52 10.18 2.52
C GLN A 225 14.41 10.02 3.74
N LYS A 226 15.28 11.01 4.01
CA LYS A 226 16.10 10.98 5.23
C LYS A 226 15.24 11.03 6.49
N THR A 227 14.09 11.67 6.39
CA THR A 227 13.18 11.88 7.52
C THR A 227 12.09 10.85 7.64
N THR A 228 11.71 10.25 6.51
CA THR A 228 10.77 9.15 6.43
C THR A 228 11.43 8.09 5.56
N PRO A 229 12.33 7.25 6.13
CA PRO A 229 12.76 6.08 5.39
C PRO A 229 11.47 5.32 5.06
N THR A 230 11.29 4.85 3.82
CA THR A 230 10.13 4.06 3.40
C THR A 230 10.62 2.64 3.09
N ALA A 231 9.74 1.65 3.25
CA ALA A 231 10.01 0.22 3.28
C ALA A 231 11.14 -0.28 2.35
N GLY A 232 11.98 -1.20 2.87
CA GLY A 232 12.72 -2.14 2.04
C GLY A 232 13.99 -2.70 2.68
N GLY A 233 13.89 -3.83 3.38
CA GLY A 233 15.02 -4.74 3.65
C GLY A 233 15.25 -5.74 2.52
N ALA A 234 14.39 -5.79 1.50
CA ALA A 234 14.59 -6.55 0.28
C ALA A 234 15.31 -5.71 -0.78
N GLU A 235 16.38 -6.26 -1.36
CA GLU A 235 17.19 -5.59 -2.40
C GLU A 235 16.33 -5.12 -3.59
N GLN A 236 15.32 -5.91 -3.96
CA GLN A 236 14.35 -5.58 -5.01
C GLN A 236 13.51 -4.33 -4.68
N THR A 237 13.06 -4.16 -3.44
CA THR A 237 12.27 -2.98 -3.02
C THR A 237 13.16 -1.74 -2.94
N GLN A 238 14.39 -1.87 -2.45
CA GLN A 238 15.35 -0.75 -2.44
C GLN A 238 15.73 -0.31 -3.86
N GLN A 239 15.88 -1.25 -4.80
CA GLN A 239 16.13 -0.94 -6.21
C GLN A 239 14.94 -0.22 -6.85
N GLN A 240 13.70 -0.66 -6.60
CA GLN A 240 12.50 0.05 -7.08
C GLN A 240 12.44 1.49 -6.54
N MET A 241 12.80 1.71 -5.27
CA MET A 241 12.86 3.04 -4.68
C MET A 241 13.96 3.90 -5.28
N LYS A 242 15.19 3.37 -5.44
CA LYS A 242 16.30 4.09 -6.09
C LYS A 242 15.94 4.51 -7.51
N THR A 243 15.31 3.62 -8.28
CA THR A 243 14.83 3.93 -9.62
C THR A 243 13.74 4.99 -9.60
N MET A 244 12.75 4.89 -8.72
CA MET A 244 11.69 5.91 -8.58
C MET A 244 12.25 7.29 -8.20
N ASN A 245 13.25 7.30 -7.32
CA ASN A 245 13.93 8.51 -6.86
C ASN A 245 14.74 9.19 -7.96
N LEU A 246 15.40 8.41 -8.80
CA LEU A 246 16.16 8.95 -9.91
C LEU A 246 15.24 9.37 -11.07
N MET A 247 14.18 8.60 -11.32
CA MET A 247 13.29 8.82 -12.47
C MET A 247 12.44 10.08 -12.33
N MET A 248 11.86 10.35 -11.16
CA MET A 248 10.95 11.49 -11.00
C MET A 248 11.57 12.84 -11.36
N PRO A 249 12.78 13.20 -10.87
CA PRO A 249 13.46 14.43 -11.27
C PRO A 249 13.85 14.46 -12.75
N LEU A 250 14.21 13.32 -13.35
CA LEU A 250 14.52 13.24 -14.78
C LEU A 250 13.29 13.44 -15.66
N VAL A 251 12.16 12.86 -15.27
CA VAL A 251 10.87 13.10 -15.93
C VAL A 251 10.46 14.56 -15.77
N SER A 252 10.59 15.15 -14.57
CA SER A 252 10.35 16.58 -14.37
C SER A 252 11.26 17.45 -15.23
N LEU A 253 12.55 17.11 -15.34
CA LEU A 253 13.52 17.80 -16.20
C LEU A 253 13.07 17.77 -17.67
N TYR A 254 12.78 16.58 -18.21
CA TYR A 254 12.29 16.40 -19.57
C TYR A 254 11.02 17.22 -19.80
N ILE A 255 10.07 17.13 -18.88
CA ILE A 255 8.80 17.84 -18.97
C ILE A 255 9.00 19.37 -18.99
N CYS A 256 9.90 19.91 -18.14
CA CYS A 256 10.20 21.34 -18.13
C CYS A 256 10.77 21.85 -19.46
N PHE A 257 11.42 21.00 -20.25
CA PHE A 257 11.94 21.38 -21.57
C PHE A 257 10.88 21.38 -22.69
N ILE A 258 9.79 20.63 -22.53
CA ILE A 258 8.72 20.54 -23.56
C ILE A 258 7.49 21.42 -23.26
N MET A 259 7.49 22.08 -22.10
CA MET A 259 6.38 22.89 -21.60
C MET A 259 6.81 24.36 -21.40
N PRO A 260 5.85 25.30 -21.30
CA PRO A 260 6.16 26.70 -20.99
C PRO A 260 6.88 26.83 -19.64
N ALA A 261 7.84 27.76 -19.57
CA ALA A 261 8.71 27.94 -18.41
C ALA A 261 7.94 28.27 -17.11
N ALA A 262 6.74 28.84 -17.20
CA ALA A 262 5.83 29.06 -16.07
C ALA A 262 5.61 27.78 -15.24
N LEU A 263 5.55 26.61 -15.87
CA LEU A 263 5.36 25.35 -15.16
C LEU A 263 6.62 24.90 -14.41
N GLY A 264 7.81 25.15 -14.97
CA GLY A 264 9.08 24.93 -14.26
C GLY A 264 9.22 25.85 -13.05
N ILE A 265 8.81 27.11 -13.17
CA ILE A 265 8.74 28.05 -12.04
C ILE A 265 7.77 27.56 -10.96
N TYR A 266 6.59 27.07 -11.36
CA TYR A 266 5.67 26.45 -10.42
C TYR A 266 6.33 25.29 -9.66
N TRP A 267 7.02 24.38 -10.35
CA TRP A 267 7.70 23.29 -9.69
C TRP A 267 8.79 23.75 -8.73
N ILE A 268 9.63 24.71 -9.12
CA ILE A 268 10.62 25.34 -8.24
C ILE A 268 9.96 25.82 -6.94
N PHE A 269 8.89 26.58 -7.03
CA PHE A 269 8.19 27.09 -5.85
C PHE A 269 7.53 25.98 -5.03
N THR A 270 6.88 25.01 -5.67
CA THR A 270 6.30 23.88 -4.94
C THR A 270 7.35 23.05 -4.21
N SER A 271 8.54 22.89 -4.78
CA SER A 271 9.64 22.16 -4.14
C SER A 271 10.23 22.92 -2.97
N LEU A 272 10.45 24.24 -3.11
CA LEU A 272 10.91 25.08 -1.99
C LEU A 272 9.92 25.05 -0.82
N LEU A 273 8.63 25.27 -1.10
CA LEU A 273 7.59 25.20 -0.09
C LEU A 273 7.44 23.77 0.48
N GLY A 274 7.69 22.75 -0.35
CA GLY A 274 7.75 21.34 0.06
C GLY A 274 8.85 21.07 1.06
N ILE A 275 10.07 21.54 0.79
CA ILE A 275 11.22 21.41 1.70
C ILE A 275 10.92 22.07 3.04
N ILE A 276 10.42 23.32 3.01
CA ILE A 276 10.08 24.07 4.23
C ILE A 276 9.04 23.31 5.05
N GLN A 277 7.96 22.89 4.39
CA GLN A 277 6.90 22.11 5.02
C GLN A 277 7.44 20.78 5.57
N ASP A 278 8.28 20.08 4.82
CA ASP A 278 8.80 18.79 5.24
C ASP A 278 9.64 18.93 6.51
N VAL A 279 10.54 19.90 6.55
CA VAL A 279 11.36 20.22 7.73
C VAL A 279 10.48 20.53 8.95
N ILE A 280 9.45 21.37 8.78
CA ILE A 280 8.53 21.74 9.87
C ILE A 280 7.76 20.50 10.37
N LEU A 281 7.10 19.77 9.47
CA LEU A 281 6.27 18.63 9.84
C LEU A 281 7.09 17.49 10.45
N ASN A 282 8.32 17.26 9.97
CA ASN A 282 9.20 16.26 10.57
C ASN A 282 9.57 16.61 12.00
N LYS A 283 9.86 17.88 12.28
CA LYS A 283 10.16 18.34 13.64
C LYS A 283 8.95 18.18 14.57
N VAL A 284 7.75 18.51 14.08
CA VAL A 284 6.50 18.40 14.86
C VAL A 284 6.13 16.94 15.11
N TYR A 285 6.04 16.12 14.06
CA TYR A 285 5.61 14.72 14.18
C TYR A 285 6.69 13.81 14.77
N GLY A 286 7.97 14.08 14.54
CA GLY A 286 9.06 13.36 15.20
C GLY A 286 8.93 13.44 16.72
N LYS A 287 8.74 14.65 17.26
CA LYS A 287 8.52 14.87 18.69
C LYS A 287 7.25 14.17 19.20
N GLN A 288 6.16 14.20 18.43
CA GLN A 288 4.92 13.51 18.82
C GLN A 288 5.10 11.99 18.90
N MET A 289 5.85 11.40 17.96
CA MET A 289 6.12 9.95 17.95
C MET A 289 7.02 9.51 19.10
N GLU A 290 8.02 10.32 19.47
CA GLU A 290 8.86 10.04 20.65
C GLU A 290 8.05 10.05 21.94
N LEU A 291 7.13 11.01 22.09
CA LEU A 291 6.20 11.05 23.22
C LEU A 291 5.23 9.86 23.21
N GLU A 292 4.72 9.46 22.04
CA GLU A 292 3.85 8.29 21.91
C GLU A 292 4.59 7.00 22.32
N LYS A 293 5.85 6.84 21.92
CA LYS A 293 6.70 5.71 22.34
C LYS A 293 6.98 5.71 23.85
N ALA A 294 7.37 6.85 24.42
CA ALA A 294 7.61 6.96 25.85
C ALA A 294 6.36 6.62 26.67
N ALA A 295 5.19 7.10 26.25
CA ALA A 295 3.92 6.78 26.89
C ALA A 295 3.54 5.29 26.76
N ARG A 296 3.83 4.65 25.62
CA ARG A 296 3.63 3.19 25.44
C ARG A 296 4.54 2.39 26.37
N GLU A 297 5.81 2.75 26.49
CA GLU A 297 6.77 2.12 27.40
C GLU A 297 6.38 2.28 28.87
N GLU A 298 5.94 3.48 29.27
CA GLU A 298 5.47 3.74 30.62
C GLU A 298 4.23 2.91 30.97
N ARG A 299 3.26 2.82 30.05
CA ARG A 299 2.08 1.94 30.19
C ARG A 299 2.45 0.45 30.26
N GLN A 300 3.51 0.02 29.59
CA GLN A 300 4.01 -1.36 29.71
C GLN A 300 4.63 -1.60 31.08
N ARG A 301 5.51 -0.71 31.55
CA ARG A 301 6.13 -0.80 32.88
C ARG A 301 5.10 -0.73 34.01
N ALA A 302 4.08 0.11 33.88
CA ALA A 302 2.99 0.19 34.86
C ALA A 302 2.20 -1.12 34.96
N ARG A 303 1.88 -1.75 33.81
CA ARG A 303 1.21 -3.06 33.78
C ARG A 303 2.08 -4.16 34.39
N GLU A 304 3.37 -4.20 34.05
CA GLU A 304 4.31 -5.17 34.64
C GLU A 304 4.45 -4.99 36.15
N ALA A 305 4.57 -3.75 36.65
CA ALA A 305 4.62 -3.45 38.07
C ALA A 305 3.31 -3.80 38.79
N GLU A 306 2.16 -3.61 38.15
CA GLU A 306 0.86 -4.03 38.70
C GLU A 306 0.76 -5.55 38.81
N PHE A 307 1.16 -6.29 37.77
CA PHE A 307 1.22 -7.76 37.79
C PHE A 307 2.18 -8.25 38.88
N GLU A 308 3.33 -7.62 39.05
CA GLU A 308 4.28 -7.97 40.10
C GLU A 308 3.72 -7.68 41.50
N ARG A 309 3.04 -6.55 41.68
CA ARG A 309 2.36 -6.22 42.95
C ARG A 309 1.27 -7.22 43.29
N LYS A 310 0.41 -7.57 42.31
CA LYS A 310 -0.61 -8.62 42.46
C LYS A 310 0.02 -9.98 42.79
N ARG A 311 1.15 -10.33 42.17
CA ARG A 311 1.87 -11.57 42.45
C ARG A 311 2.44 -11.61 43.86
N GLN A 312 3.07 -10.53 44.33
CA GLN A 312 3.59 -10.41 45.69
C GLN A 312 2.47 -10.47 46.74
N GLU A 313 1.34 -9.82 46.47
CA GLU A 313 0.14 -9.89 47.31
C GLU A 313 -0.42 -11.31 47.38
N THR A 314 -0.51 -11.99 46.23
CA THR A 314 -0.93 -13.40 46.17
C THR A 314 0.01 -14.31 46.96
N GLU A 315 1.32 -14.10 46.86
CA GLU A 315 2.34 -14.84 47.63
C GLU A 315 2.24 -14.57 49.15
N ARG A 316 1.97 -13.31 49.55
CA ARG A 316 1.73 -12.94 50.97
C ARG A 316 0.47 -13.60 51.52
N LEU A 317 -0.65 -13.50 50.81
CA LEU A 317 -1.92 -14.13 51.22
C LEU A 317 -1.78 -15.67 51.31
N ARG A 318 -0.94 -16.26 50.44
CA ARG A 318 -0.61 -17.68 50.48
C ARG A 318 0.25 -18.07 51.68
N ALA A 319 1.21 -17.23 52.05
CA ALA A 319 2.02 -17.41 53.26
C ALA A 319 1.21 -17.25 54.56
N GLU A 320 0.22 -16.35 54.56
CA GLU A 320 -0.71 -16.14 55.68
C GLU A 320 -1.79 -17.23 55.81
N GLY A 321 -1.82 -18.20 54.89
CA GLY A 321 -2.82 -19.29 54.89
C GLY A 321 -4.24 -18.82 54.57
N LYS A 322 -4.40 -17.60 54.05
CA LYS A 322 -5.70 -16.99 53.72
C LYS A 322 -6.15 -17.25 52.28
N THR A 323 -5.28 -17.79 51.43
CA THR A 323 -5.69 -18.26 50.09
C THR A 323 -6.42 -19.60 50.22
N GLN A 324 -7.73 -19.60 50.02
CA GLN A 324 -8.46 -20.83 49.72
C GLN A 324 -8.10 -21.28 48.30
N GLU A 325 -7.64 -22.52 48.15
CA GLU A 325 -7.45 -23.13 46.84
C GLU A 325 -8.84 -23.29 46.20
N ASN A 326 -9.18 -22.38 45.30
CA ASN A 326 -10.44 -22.47 44.60
C ASN A 326 -10.35 -23.62 43.60
N THR A 327 -10.97 -24.76 43.92
CA THR A 327 -11.16 -25.89 42.99
C THR A 327 -12.21 -25.56 41.93
N ASN A 328 -12.17 -24.36 41.35
CA ASN A 328 -13.00 -24.02 40.21
C ASN A 328 -12.20 -24.32 38.94
N THR A 329 -12.40 -25.53 38.41
CA THR A 329 -12.10 -25.79 37.01
C THR A 329 -12.93 -24.81 36.20
N SER A 330 -12.32 -23.71 35.73
CA SER A 330 -13.08 -22.65 35.08
C SER A 330 -14.00 -23.23 34.01
N LYS A 331 -15.22 -22.70 33.87
CA LYS A 331 -16.19 -23.10 32.82
C LYS A 331 -15.50 -23.22 31.45
N LYS A 332 -14.48 -22.40 31.18
CA LYS A 332 -13.63 -22.45 29.98
C LYS A 332 -12.80 -23.73 29.83
N LYS A 333 -12.28 -24.30 30.92
CA LYS A 333 -11.54 -25.59 30.91
C LYS A 333 -12.50 -26.78 30.76
N GLN A 334 -13.71 -26.68 31.34
CA GLN A 334 -14.76 -27.68 31.12
C GLN A 334 -15.29 -27.62 29.68
N GLN A 335 -15.55 -26.43 29.14
CA GLN A 335 -15.93 -26.23 27.73
C GLN A 335 -14.82 -26.65 26.76
N ALA A 336 -13.55 -26.39 27.05
CA ALA A 336 -12.43 -26.86 26.24
C ALA A 336 -12.34 -28.40 26.22
N ARG A 337 -12.59 -29.06 27.36
CA ARG A 337 -12.72 -30.52 27.43
C ARG A 337 -13.90 -31.03 26.62
N GLN A 338 -15.08 -30.43 26.77
CA GLN A 338 -16.28 -30.79 26.01
C GLN A 338 -16.09 -30.58 24.51
N ARG A 339 -15.41 -29.51 24.08
CA ARG A 339 -15.10 -29.25 22.67
C ARG A 339 -14.10 -30.26 22.11
N ALA A 340 -13.07 -30.62 22.88
CA ALA A 340 -12.13 -31.67 22.50
C ALA A 340 -12.83 -33.04 22.37
N GLU A 341 -13.74 -33.37 23.28
CA GLU A 341 -14.55 -34.58 23.25
C GLU A 341 -15.51 -34.61 22.03
N MET A 342 -16.15 -33.48 21.71
CA MET A 342 -16.99 -33.34 20.51
C MET A 342 -16.20 -33.43 19.20
N ASP A 343 -14.99 -32.87 19.15
CA ASP A 343 -14.10 -32.96 17.98
C ASP A 343 -13.59 -34.41 17.80
N GLU A 344 -13.32 -35.13 18.90
CA GLU A 344 -12.94 -36.54 18.87
C GLU A 344 -14.09 -37.44 18.37
N LEU A 345 -15.32 -37.18 18.80
CA LEU A 345 -16.54 -37.85 18.31
C LEU A 345 -16.77 -37.59 16.81
N ARG A 346 -16.60 -36.35 16.34
CA ARG A 346 -16.68 -36.03 14.90
C ARG A 346 -15.59 -36.74 14.10
N ALA A 347 -14.37 -36.77 14.61
CA ALA A 347 -13.27 -37.50 13.97
C ALA A 347 -13.49 -39.03 13.96
N ALA A 348 -14.18 -39.58 14.96
CA ALA A 348 -14.61 -40.98 14.98
C ALA A 348 -15.70 -41.26 13.92
N ALA A 349 -16.73 -40.42 13.83
CA ALA A 349 -17.78 -40.55 12.81
C ALA A 349 -17.24 -40.46 11.38
N VAL A 350 -16.29 -39.55 11.12
CA VAL A 350 -15.60 -39.45 9.81
C VAL A 350 -14.75 -40.69 9.54
N ARG A 351 -14.13 -41.30 10.57
CA ARG A 351 -13.40 -42.57 10.43
C ARG A 351 -14.35 -43.72 10.11
N GLU A 352 -15.50 -43.80 10.77
CA GLU A 352 -16.54 -44.80 10.49
C GLU A 352 -17.15 -44.64 9.11
N GLU A 353 -17.45 -43.42 8.66
CA GLU A 353 -17.96 -43.18 7.30
C GLU A 353 -16.91 -43.57 6.24
N LYS A 354 -15.64 -43.26 6.47
CA LYS A 354 -14.53 -43.72 5.60
C LYS A 354 -14.40 -45.24 5.61
N ALA A 355 -14.56 -45.89 6.76
CA ALA A 355 -14.54 -47.35 6.87
C ALA A 355 -15.73 -47.99 6.15
N ALA A 356 -16.94 -47.43 6.27
CA ALA A 356 -18.14 -47.88 5.57
C ALA A 356 -18.03 -47.71 4.05
N LYS A 357 -17.47 -46.58 3.58
CA LYS A 357 -17.18 -46.36 2.15
C LYS A 357 -16.14 -47.35 1.61
N ARG A 358 -15.12 -47.69 2.39
CA ARG A 358 -14.12 -48.72 2.03
C ARG A 358 -14.72 -50.13 1.98
N ALA A 359 -15.57 -50.47 2.96
CA ALA A 359 -16.28 -51.74 2.97
C ALA A 359 -17.26 -51.88 1.79
N ALA A 360 -17.95 -50.80 1.41
CA ALA A 360 -18.82 -50.78 0.22
C ALA A 360 -18.04 -50.93 -1.10
N GLN A 361 -16.76 -50.57 -1.12
CA GLN A 361 -15.85 -50.77 -2.26
C GLN A 361 -15.17 -52.16 -2.25
N GLY A 362 -15.53 -53.05 -1.32
CA GLY A 362 -15.02 -54.43 -1.26
C GLY A 362 -13.55 -54.54 -0.84
N ILE A 363 -12.99 -53.50 -0.21
CA ILE A 363 -11.60 -53.48 0.27
C ILE A 363 -11.60 -53.95 1.72
N GLU A 364 -11.20 -55.20 1.97
CA GLU A 364 -11.03 -55.73 3.34
C GLU A 364 -9.89 -55.03 4.08
N GLU A 365 -10.11 -54.73 5.36
CA GLU A 365 -9.15 -54.05 6.22
C GLU A 365 -7.96 -55.00 6.50
N GLU A 366 -6.77 -54.64 5.99
CA GLU A 366 -5.54 -55.40 6.22
C GLU A 366 -5.26 -55.44 7.73
N LYS A 367 -5.50 -56.60 8.36
CA LYS A 367 -5.23 -56.80 9.79
C LYS A 367 -3.76 -56.46 10.05
N ILE A 368 -3.55 -55.48 10.93
CA ILE A 368 -2.22 -55.14 11.44
C ILE A 368 -1.61 -56.44 11.99
N PRO A 369 -0.50 -56.94 11.43
CA PRO A 369 0.11 -58.17 11.92
C PRO A 369 0.59 -57.97 13.36
N ASP A 370 0.43 -58.99 14.24
CA ASP A 370 0.74 -58.94 15.68
C ASP A 370 2.18 -58.46 16.03
N SER A 371 3.07 -58.36 15.04
CA SER A 371 4.42 -57.82 15.18
C SER A 371 4.51 -56.28 15.14
N GLN A 372 3.42 -55.56 14.91
CA GLN A 372 3.44 -54.11 14.72
C GLN A 372 3.05 -53.34 16.00
N VAL A 373 4.04 -52.80 16.71
CA VAL A 373 3.84 -51.84 17.81
C VAL A 373 3.99 -50.42 17.26
N GLY A 374 2.87 -49.72 17.07
CA GLY A 374 2.82 -48.35 16.55
C GLY A 374 2.94 -48.25 15.02
N SER A 375 3.29 -47.07 14.51
CA SER A 375 3.19 -46.73 13.08
C SER A 375 4.36 -47.16 12.19
N ARG A 376 5.30 -48.00 12.66
CA ARG A 376 6.44 -48.49 11.86
C ARG A 376 6.28 -49.97 11.51
N ARG A 377 6.30 -50.31 10.21
CA ARG A 377 6.36 -51.70 9.73
C ARG A 377 7.81 -52.20 9.86
N TYR A 378 8.08 -53.20 10.70
CA TYR A 378 9.42 -53.81 10.76
C TYR A 378 9.65 -54.70 9.53
N ALA A 379 10.85 -54.63 8.94
CA ALA A 379 11.25 -55.49 7.85
C ALA A 379 11.25 -56.97 8.29
N ARG A 380 10.65 -57.86 7.49
CA ARG A 380 10.62 -59.31 7.73
C ARG A 380 12.05 -59.80 7.96
N GLY A 381 12.36 -60.14 9.21
CA GLY A 381 13.71 -60.49 9.64
C GLY A 381 13.74 -61.42 10.85
N ARG A 382 12.86 -61.24 11.84
CA ARG A 382 12.52 -62.25 12.86
C ARG A 382 11.10 -61.98 13.36
N ALA A 383 10.19 -62.95 13.20
CA ALA A 383 8.86 -62.87 13.78
C ALA A 383 8.97 -62.79 15.31
N TYR A 384 8.24 -61.87 15.92
CA TYR A 384 8.19 -61.73 17.38
C TYR A 384 7.40 -62.91 17.96
N VAL A 385 8.02 -63.71 18.82
CA VAL A 385 7.38 -64.83 19.53
C VAL A 385 7.20 -64.43 20.99
N ALA A 386 5.95 -64.27 21.43
CA ALA A 386 5.63 -63.74 22.76
C ALA A 386 6.17 -64.59 23.91
N ASP A 387 6.20 -65.93 23.75
CA ASP A 387 6.58 -66.89 24.81
C ASP A 387 8.05 -67.35 24.74
N ARG A 388 8.91 -66.59 24.06
CA ARG A 388 10.31 -66.98 23.82
C ARG A 388 11.13 -67.24 25.08
N PHE A 389 10.80 -66.57 26.18
CA PHE A 389 11.49 -66.71 27.45
C PHE A 389 10.88 -67.78 28.38
N THR A 390 9.66 -68.23 28.10
CA THR A 390 8.92 -69.24 28.90
C THR A 390 8.96 -70.62 28.27
N ASN A 391 9.03 -70.72 26.93
CA ASN A 391 9.22 -71.96 26.19
C ASN A 391 10.24 -71.78 25.04
N PRO A 392 11.55 -71.85 25.32
CA PRO A 392 12.59 -71.57 24.34
C PRO A 392 12.65 -72.61 23.21
N ALA A 393 12.33 -73.88 23.49
CA ALA A 393 12.36 -74.95 22.49
C ALA A 393 11.25 -74.77 21.42
N GLY A 394 10.01 -74.46 21.86
CA GLY A 394 8.91 -74.18 20.93
C GLY A 394 9.11 -72.88 20.15
N ALA A 395 9.78 -71.89 20.75
CA ALA A 395 10.11 -70.65 20.07
C ALA A 395 11.16 -70.84 18.96
N GLU A 396 12.17 -71.70 19.16
CA GLU A 396 13.14 -72.03 18.10
C GLU A 396 12.49 -72.80 16.95
N GLU A 397 11.59 -73.75 17.25
CA GLU A 397 10.83 -74.50 16.24
C GLU A 397 9.92 -73.58 15.40
N ALA A 398 9.19 -72.66 16.04
CA ALA A 398 8.38 -71.66 15.34
C ALA A 398 9.22 -70.68 14.51
N THR A 399 10.41 -70.32 14.97
CA THR A 399 11.33 -69.45 14.21
C THR A 399 11.90 -70.18 13.00
N ALA A 400 12.20 -71.48 13.12
CA ALA A 400 12.68 -72.32 12.02
C ALA A 400 11.59 -72.56 10.96
N ALA A 401 10.36 -72.88 11.39
CA ALA A 401 9.22 -73.05 10.48
C ALA A 401 8.92 -71.78 9.66
N ALA A 402 8.95 -70.60 10.29
CA ALA A 402 8.76 -69.33 9.59
C ALA A 402 9.90 -69.01 8.60
N ALA A 403 11.13 -69.43 8.91
CA ALA A 403 12.26 -69.31 8.00
C ALA A 403 12.12 -70.24 6.79
N GLU A 404 11.67 -71.48 7.00
CA GLU A 404 11.38 -72.43 5.93
C GLU A 404 10.24 -71.96 5.02
N GLU A 405 9.17 -71.40 5.58
CA GLU A 405 8.05 -70.85 4.81
C GLU A 405 8.49 -69.65 3.95
N SER A 406 9.35 -68.78 4.50
CA SER A 406 9.93 -67.66 3.74
C SER A 406 10.90 -68.11 2.64
N ALA A 407 11.64 -69.20 2.87
CA ALA A 407 12.51 -69.81 1.89
C ALA A 407 11.71 -70.50 0.77
N ALA A 408 10.61 -71.17 1.11
CA ALA A 408 9.69 -71.79 0.16
C ALA A 408 9.02 -70.74 -0.74
N TRP A 409 8.54 -69.63 -0.17
CA TRP A 409 7.96 -68.53 -0.95
C TRP A 409 8.97 -67.89 -1.91
N SER A 410 10.24 -67.73 -1.47
CA SER A 410 11.33 -67.20 -2.30
C SER A 410 11.77 -68.17 -3.42
N ALA A 411 11.59 -69.48 -3.22
CA ALA A 411 11.86 -70.50 -4.24
C ALA A 411 10.75 -70.56 -5.31
N GLU A 412 9.50 -70.26 -4.95
CA GLU A 412 8.36 -70.21 -5.89
C GLU A 412 8.29 -68.91 -6.71
N HIS A 413 8.98 -67.85 -6.29
CA HIS A 413 9.02 -66.55 -6.96
C HIS A 413 10.47 -66.09 -7.21
N PRO A 414 11.18 -66.67 -8.21
CA PRO A 414 12.50 -66.21 -8.57
C PRO A 414 12.42 -64.76 -9.08
N VAL A 415 13.20 -63.86 -8.48
CA VAL A 415 13.33 -62.49 -8.96
C VAL A 415 14.11 -62.52 -10.27
N GLU A 416 13.47 -62.10 -11.37
CA GLU A 416 14.12 -61.94 -12.67
C GLU A 416 15.19 -60.83 -12.57
N GLU A 417 16.44 -61.11 -12.96
CA GLU A 417 17.54 -60.15 -12.94
C GLU A 417 17.25 -58.96 -13.87
N ALA A 418 17.27 -57.75 -13.32
CA ALA A 418 17.21 -56.52 -14.10
C ALA A 418 18.54 -56.29 -14.85
N PRO A 419 18.52 -55.92 -16.15
CA PRO A 419 19.74 -55.71 -16.92
C PRO A 419 20.48 -54.44 -16.50
N GLU A 420 21.81 -54.52 -16.52
CA GLU A 420 22.74 -53.43 -16.24
C GLU A 420 22.65 -52.27 -17.25
N THR A 421 22.85 -51.06 -16.72
CA THR A 421 23.18 -49.78 -17.37
C THR A 421 22.11 -49.08 -18.21
N VAL A 422 21.57 -47.96 -17.69
CA VAL A 422 21.42 -46.70 -18.44
C VAL A 422 21.63 -45.52 -17.49
N THR A 423 22.60 -44.68 -17.84
CA THR A 423 22.94 -43.36 -17.28
C THR A 423 21.81 -42.33 -17.46
N GLU A 424 21.57 -41.50 -16.46
CA GLU A 424 20.78 -40.26 -16.60
C GLU A 424 21.40 -39.33 -17.66
N PRO A 425 20.54 -38.58 -18.38
CA PRO A 425 20.86 -37.17 -18.57
C PRO A 425 19.70 -36.23 -18.21
N ALA A 426 20.13 -35.07 -17.72
CA ALA A 426 19.42 -33.84 -17.40
C ALA A 426 18.15 -33.53 -18.21
N ALA A 427 17.09 -33.12 -17.49
CA ALA A 427 15.91 -32.46 -18.05
C ALA A 427 16.02 -30.93 -17.83
N GLU A 428 16.56 -30.24 -18.83
CA GLU A 428 16.04 -28.93 -19.25
C GLU A 428 15.08 -29.18 -20.44
N GLU A 429 14.08 -28.31 -20.56
CA GLU A 429 12.99 -28.29 -21.57
C GLU A 429 11.82 -29.27 -21.39
N SER A 430 10.68 -28.72 -20.93
CA SER A 430 9.32 -28.85 -21.53
C SER A 430 8.20 -28.48 -20.53
N ALA A 431 8.29 -27.30 -19.91
CA ALA A 431 7.18 -26.71 -19.16
C ALA A 431 6.13 -26.00 -20.06
N ALA A 432 6.00 -26.42 -21.33
CA ALA A 432 5.19 -25.73 -22.33
C ALA A 432 3.92 -26.47 -22.77
N GLU A 433 3.61 -27.65 -22.23
CA GLU A 433 2.50 -28.48 -22.75
C GLU A 433 1.41 -28.84 -21.73
N VAL A 434 1.40 -28.19 -20.56
CA VAL A 434 0.33 -28.34 -19.54
C VAL A 434 -0.58 -27.11 -19.45
N GLN A 435 -0.33 -26.07 -20.26
CA GLN A 435 -1.08 -24.80 -20.19
C GLN A 435 -2.30 -24.70 -21.13
N ASN A 436 -2.56 -25.68 -22.02
CA ASN A 436 -3.60 -25.57 -23.06
C ASN A 436 -4.84 -26.46 -22.88
N ALA A 437 -5.15 -26.89 -21.65
CA ALA A 437 -6.31 -27.76 -21.39
C ALA A 437 -7.32 -27.23 -20.35
N PHE A 438 -7.35 -25.92 -20.09
CA PHE A 438 -8.29 -25.33 -19.12
C PHE A 438 -9.09 -24.13 -19.65
N ASP A 439 -9.27 -24.02 -20.97
CA ASP A 439 -10.22 -23.08 -21.59
C ASP A 439 -11.13 -23.84 -22.57
N ALA A 440 -12.23 -24.37 -22.05
CA ALA A 440 -13.41 -24.77 -22.83
C ALA A 440 -14.60 -24.98 -21.89
N ALA A 441 -15.33 -23.90 -21.61
CA ALA A 441 -16.67 -23.96 -21.03
C ALA A 441 -17.72 -24.13 -22.14
N PRO A 442 -18.82 -24.89 -21.93
CA PRO A 442 -20.03 -24.72 -22.72
C PRO A 442 -21.03 -23.81 -21.99
N GLU A 443 -21.63 -22.90 -22.75
CA GLU A 443 -22.87 -22.18 -22.43
C GLU A 443 -24.04 -23.14 -22.31
N GLU A 444 -24.93 -22.92 -21.34
CA GLU A 444 -26.35 -23.16 -21.52
C GLU A 444 -27.16 -22.14 -20.68
N THR A 445 -28.13 -21.54 -21.35
CA THR A 445 -29.09 -20.54 -20.89
C THR A 445 -30.35 -21.20 -20.34
N GLU A 446 -30.89 -20.70 -19.23
CA GLU A 446 -32.35 -20.61 -19.05
C GLU A 446 -32.72 -19.55 -17.99
N GLU A 447 -33.69 -18.71 -18.35
CA GLU A 447 -34.28 -17.60 -17.60
C GLU A 447 -35.35 -18.12 -16.61
N VAL A 448 -35.49 -17.51 -15.41
CA VAL A 448 -36.81 -17.20 -14.79
C VAL A 448 -36.67 -16.00 -13.82
N GLU A 449 -37.60 -15.05 -13.99
CA GLU A 449 -37.97 -13.84 -13.22
C GLU A 449 -38.21 -14.10 -11.71
N ALA A 450 -37.72 -13.26 -10.79
CA ALA A 450 -38.28 -12.02 -10.20
C ALA A 450 -39.10 -12.20 -8.91
N ASP A 451 -38.78 -11.33 -7.96
CA ASP A 451 -39.47 -10.89 -6.74
C ASP A 451 -39.54 -11.81 -5.50
N GLU A 452 -38.75 -11.46 -4.47
CA GLU A 452 -39.30 -11.11 -3.14
C GLU A 452 -38.26 -10.37 -2.28
N GLU A 453 -38.68 -9.22 -1.75
CA GLU A 453 -37.98 -8.37 -0.77
C GLU A 453 -37.68 -9.13 0.52
N ALA A 454 -36.44 -9.02 1.04
CA ALA A 454 -36.17 -9.23 2.47
C ALA A 454 -34.85 -8.54 2.88
N GLU A 455 -35.02 -7.40 3.56
CA GLU A 455 -34.23 -6.78 4.63
C GLU A 455 -32.71 -7.06 4.74
N GLU A 456 -31.95 -5.97 4.65
CA GLU A 456 -30.57 -5.84 5.15
C GLU A 456 -30.49 -6.15 6.65
N PRO A 457 -29.52 -6.96 7.13
CA PRO A 457 -29.09 -6.86 8.51
C PRO A 457 -27.96 -5.82 8.62
N GLU A 458 -28.25 -4.78 9.39
CA GLU A 458 -27.28 -3.82 9.94
C GLU A 458 -26.10 -4.58 10.57
N ASP A 459 -24.88 -4.17 10.21
CA ASP A 459 -23.65 -4.58 10.88
C ASP A 459 -23.68 -4.08 12.33
N VAL A 460 -24.06 -4.98 13.24
CA VAL A 460 -23.94 -4.82 14.68
C VAL A 460 -22.46 -4.81 15.04
N GLU A 461 -21.95 -3.61 15.33
CA GLU A 461 -20.83 -3.40 16.25
C GLU A 461 -21.17 -4.06 17.58
N ASP A 462 -20.35 -5.00 18.04
CA ASP A 462 -20.09 -5.32 19.45
C ASP A 462 -19.32 -6.65 19.60
N TYR A 463 -18.48 -6.95 20.59
CA TYR A 463 -18.17 -6.40 21.92
C TYR A 463 -16.73 -6.83 22.27
N ASP A 464 -16.07 -6.12 23.20
CA ASP A 464 -15.70 -6.71 24.50
C ASP A 464 -14.90 -5.69 25.34
N ASP A 465 -15.66 -4.83 26.03
CA ASP A 465 -15.29 -4.23 27.30
C ASP A 465 -16.51 -4.43 28.22
N ALA A 466 -16.47 -5.46 29.06
CA ALA A 466 -17.36 -5.57 30.22
C ALA A 466 -16.77 -6.57 31.22
N ASP A 467 -16.41 -6.06 32.39
CA ASP A 467 -16.59 -6.77 33.66
C ASP A 467 -16.46 -5.72 34.79
N GLU A 468 -17.57 -5.11 35.16
CA GLU A 468 -17.78 -4.58 36.52
C GLU A 468 -19.29 -4.33 36.75
N ALA A 469 -19.97 -5.28 37.41
CA ALA A 469 -21.14 -5.03 38.24
C ALA A 469 -21.47 -6.23 39.15
N GLU A 470 -21.59 -5.95 40.45
CA GLU A 470 -22.66 -6.33 41.40
C GLU A 470 -22.08 -6.22 42.83
N ASP A 471 -22.47 -5.19 43.60
CA ASP A 471 -23.60 -5.16 44.57
C ASP A 471 -23.29 -5.98 45.84
N ALA A 472 -23.60 -5.59 47.09
CA ALA A 472 -24.27 -4.47 47.72
C ALA A 472 -23.94 -4.55 49.24
N ASP A 473 -24.12 -3.45 50.00
CA ASP A 473 -24.81 -3.42 51.30
C ASP A 473 -24.57 -2.08 52.02
N GLU A 474 -25.68 -1.36 52.22
CA GLU A 474 -25.85 -0.25 53.16
C GLU A 474 -25.61 -0.71 54.62
N PRO A 475 -25.24 0.22 55.51
CA PRO A 475 -26.31 0.69 56.41
C PRO A 475 -26.34 2.21 56.60
N ASP A 476 -27.55 2.65 56.90
CA ASP A 476 -27.94 3.92 57.51
C ASP A 476 -26.95 4.40 58.59
N ASP A 477 -26.65 5.69 58.60
CA ASP A 477 -26.60 6.48 59.84
C ASP A 477 -26.76 7.97 59.52
N GLU A 478 -27.47 8.60 60.45
CA GLU A 478 -28.04 9.94 60.42
C GLU A 478 -26.99 11.08 60.50
N ASP A 479 -27.51 12.27 60.21
CA ASP A 479 -27.16 13.57 60.78
C ASP A 479 -26.06 14.47 60.16
N ASP A 480 -26.48 15.74 60.16
CA ASP A 480 -25.73 16.99 60.31
C ASP A 480 -25.26 17.79 59.07
N GLU A 481 -26.11 18.78 58.78
CA GLU A 481 -25.80 20.22 58.87
C GLU A 481 -24.72 20.85 57.95
N ARG A 482 -25.24 21.84 57.19
CA ARG A 482 -24.66 23.16 56.86
C ARG A 482 -23.62 23.28 55.75
N GLY A 483 -23.92 24.21 54.84
CA GLY A 483 -22.93 24.91 54.02
C GLY A 483 -23.48 25.41 52.71
#